data_AF-D8TI36-F1
#
_entry.id   AF-D8TI36-F1
#
_cell.length_a   1.000
_cell.length_b   1.000
_cell.length_c   1.000
_cell.angle_alpha   90.00
_cell.angle_beta   90.00
_cell.angle_gamma   90.00
#
_symmetry.space_group_name_H-M   'P 1'
#
loop_
_entity.id
_entity.type
_entity.pdbx_description
1 polymer ?
#
loop_
_entity_poly.entity_id
_entity_poly.type
_entity_poly.pdbx_seq_one_letter_code
_entity_poly.pdbx_strand_id
1 'polypeptide(L)' 'EVMVEPVVASDGFTYERAAICKWLTAGKRTSPMTNQQFTSRLLFPNNVLRSAI' A
#
# COMPACT_ATOMS: atom_id res chain seq x y z
N GLU A 1 -2.57 11.13 9.90
CA GLU A 1 -3.84 10.53 9.41
C GLU A 1 -3.82 9.04 9.73
N VAL A 2 -4.87 8.52 10.35
CA VAL A 2 -4.96 7.11 10.76
C VAL A 2 -5.18 6.27 9.50
N MET A 3 -4.21 5.39 9.20
CA MET A 3 -4.43 4.37 8.16
C MET A 3 -5.48 3.40 8.67
N VAL A 4 -6.59 3.26 7.94
CA VAL A 4 -7.72 2.40 8.34
C VAL A 4 -7.40 0.96 7.97
N GLU A 5 -6.92 0.76 6.74
CA GLU A 5 -6.47 -0.52 6.22
C GLU A 5 -5.03 -0.38 5.69
N PRO A 6 -4.03 -0.39 6.59
CA PRO A 6 -2.63 -0.40 6.17
C PRO A 6 -2.30 -1.68 5.40
N VAL A 7 -1.85 -1.53 4.16
CA VAL A 7 -1.38 -2.62 3.29
C VAL A 7 0.08 -2.36 2.90
N VAL A 8 0.92 -3.36 3.06
CA VAL A 8 2.32 -3.32 2.65
C VAL A 8 2.42 -3.77 1.20
N ALA A 9 2.99 -2.94 0.34
CA ALA A 9 3.30 -3.37 -1.02
C ALA A 9 4.66 -4.09 -1.08
N SER A 10 4.96 -4.69 -2.23
CA SER A 10 6.21 -5.46 -2.43
C SER A 10 7.49 -4.62 -2.33
N ASP A 11 7.37 -3.30 -2.25
CA ASP A 11 8.46 -2.35 -2.00
C ASP A 11 8.78 -2.19 -0.50
N GLY A 12 8.01 -2.82 0.39
CA GLY A 12 8.18 -2.74 1.84
C GLY A 12 7.52 -1.51 2.48
N PHE A 13 6.81 -0.70 1.69
CA PHE A 13 6.10 0.48 2.21
C PHE A 13 4.64 0.16 2.52
N THR A 14 4.14 0.78 3.59
CA THR A 14 2.73 0.68 3.98
C THR A 14 1.93 1.80 3.35
N TYR A 15 0.84 1.44 2.69
CA TYR A 15 -0.10 2.32 2.03
C TYR A 15 -1.50 2.09 2.59
N GLU A 16 -2.35 3.09 2.45
CA GLU A 16 -3.78 2.90 2.69
C GLU A 16 -4.38 2.07 1.54
N ARG A 17 -5.14 1.01 1.86
CA ARG A 17 -5.79 0.14 0.87
C ARG A 17 -6.60 0.93 -0.14
N ALA A 18 -7.38 1.92 0.32
CA ALA A 18 -8.19 2.77 -0.55
C ALA A 18 -7.34 3.64 -1.49
N ALA A 19 -6.21 4.18 -1.00
CA ALA A 19 -5.33 5.03 -1.79
C ALA A 19 -4.59 4.22 -2.88
N ILE A 20 -3.98 3.09 -2.50
CA ILE A 20 -3.27 2.25 -3.46
C ILE A 20 -4.22 1.60 -4.46
N CYS A 21 -5.45 1.26 -4.05
CA CYS A 21 -6.47 0.76 -4.95
C CYS A 21 -6.85 1.81 -6.01
N LYS A 22 -7.12 3.06 -5.59
CA LYS A 22 -7.36 4.18 -6.52
C LYS A 22 -6.19 4.41 -7.47
N TRP A 23 -4.96 4.34 -6.95
CA TRP A 23 -3.74 4.50 -7.74
C TRP A 23 -3.59 3.42 -8.81
N LEU A 24 -3.79 2.16 -8.44
CA LEU A 24 -3.76 1.02 -9.37
C LEU A 24 -4.91 1.09 -10.39
N THR A 25 -6.08 1.58 -9.99
CA THR A 25 -7.22 1.82 -10.90
C THR A 25 -6.96 2.97 -11.86
N ALA A 26 -6.19 3.99 -11.46
CA ALA A 26 -5.73 5.07 -12.33
C ALA A 26 -4.66 4.63 -13.35
N GLY A 27 -4.32 3.33 -13.41
CA GLY A 27 -3.31 2.77 -14.31
C GLY A 27 -1.87 3.01 -13.84
N LYS A 28 -1.67 3.60 -12.67
CA LYS A 28 -0.34 3.82 -12.10
C LYS A 28 0.13 2.54 -11.43
N ARG A 29 1.31 2.07 -11.85
CA ARG A 29 1.94 0.84 -11.33
C ARG A 29 3.23 1.11 -10.57
N THR A 30 3.40 2.33 -10.09
CA THR A 30 4.60 2.76 -9.35
C THR A 30 4.26 3.04 -7.89
N SER A 31 5.24 2.83 -7.02
CA SER A 31 5.21 3.21 -5.62
C SER A 31 5.05 4.74 -5.50
N PRO A 32 4.01 5.23 -4.81
CA PRO A 32 3.84 6.68 -4.57
C PRO A 32 5.00 7.29 -3.77
N MET A 33 5.71 6.48 -2.97
CA MET A 33 6.82 6.95 -2.12
C MET A 33 8.15 6.90 -2.86
N THR A 34 8.44 5.80 -3.56
CA THR A 34 9.75 5.58 -4.17
C THR A 34 9.77 5.83 -5.68
N ASN A 35 8.60 6.04 -6.30
CA ASN A 35 8.40 6.06 -7.75
C ASN A 35 8.88 4.79 -8.47
N GLN A 36 9.23 3.72 -7.75
CA GLN A 36 9.64 2.46 -8.35
C GLN A 36 8.44 1.68 -8.86
N GLN A 37 8.57 0.97 -9.98
CA GLN A 37 7.50 0.10 -10.45
C GLN A 37 7.27 -1.06 -9.48
N PHE A 38 6.01 -1.31 -9.15
CA PHE A 38 5.63 -2.49 -8.39
C PHE A 38 5.98 -3.73 -9.22
N THR A 39 6.99 -4.48 -8.77
CA THR A 39 7.37 -5.76 -9.38
C THR A 39 6.24 -6.78 -9.25
N SER A 40 5.41 -6.66 -8.22
CA SER A 40 4.24 -7.50 -8.01
C SER A 40 3.06 -6.70 -7.45
N ARG A 41 1.85 -7.08 -7.86
CA ARG A 41 0.58 -6.49 -7.39
C ARG A 41 0.14 -7.00 -6.02
N LEU A 42 1.04 -7.71 -5.34
CA LEU A 42 0.80 -8.31 -4.03
C LEU A 42 0.86 -7.20 -2.97
N LEU A 43 -0.31 -6.90 -2.43
CA LEU A 43 -0.52 -6.07 -1.26
C LEU A 43 -0.76 -7.00 -0.07
N PHE A 44 0.12 -6.92 0.92
CA PHE A 44 0.04 -7.69 2.15
C PHE A 44 -0.70 -6.86 3.20
N PRO A 45 -1.85 -7.31 3.73
CA PRO A 45 -2.52 -6.58 4.80
C PRO A 45 -1.62 -6.51 6.04
N ASN A 46 -1.31 -5.32 6.52
CA ASN A 46 -0.53 -5.12 7.73
C ASN A 46 -1.46 -5.01 8.94
N ASN A 47 -2.02 -6.16 9.33
CA ASN A 47 -2.92 -6.26 10.48
C ASN A 47 -2.20 -6.08 11.84
N VAL A 48 -0.86 -6.05 11.85
CA VAL A 48 -0.05 -5.97 13.07
C VAL A 48 -0.15 -4.58 13.71
N LEU A 49 -0.26 -3.52 12.89
CA LEU A 49 -0.47 -2.15 13.39
C LEU A 49 -1.85 -1.94 14.03
N ARG A 50 -2.82 -2.84 13.80
CA ARG A 50 -4.15 -2.76 14.41
C ARG A 50 -4.16 -3.21 15.88
N SER A 51 -3.13 -3.92 16.32
CA SER A 51 -3.02 -4.45 17.70
C SER A 51 -2.03 -3.68 18.58
N ALA A 52 -1.43 -2.61 18.07
CA ALA A 52 -0.52 -1.73 18.83
C ALA A 52 -1.23 -0.43 19.26
N ILE A 53 -2.45 -0.56 19.77
CA ILE A 53 -3.18 0.51 20.48
C ILE A 53 -3.21 0.12 21.96
#